data_AF-A0A0U2Z169-F1
#
_entry.id   AF-A0A0U2Z169-F1
#
_cell.length_a   1.000
_cell.length_b   1.000
_cell.length_c   1.000
_cell.angle_alpha   90.00
_cell.angle_beta   90.00
_cell.angle_gamma   90.00
#
_symmetry.space_group_name_H-M   'P 1'
#
loop_
_entity.id
_entity.type
_entity.pdbx_description
1 polymer ?
#
loop_
_entity_poly.entity_id
_entity_poly.type
_entity_poly.pdbx_seq_one_letter_code
_entity_poly.pdbx_strand_id
1 'polypeptide(L)'
;RQNFIVRMLRRMIDISDHYDGAKLRTVVEGKKMWTPMLIVFVAIGVTDLLFAIDSIPAIFGITQSPFIVFTANIFALMGLRQLYFLLGDLLDRLRYLHYGIAFILAFIGVKLVFHAMHVNELPFINGGEPIEWAPEISTWMSLAVIIVSMVVATIASLMASAREKREAVAGPHAPNAPEEQ
;
A
#
# COMPACT_ATOMS: atom_id res chain seq x y z
N ARG A 1 -2.87 -20.73 -4.12
CA ARG A 1 -4.35 -20.87 -4.13
C ARG A 1 -4.90 -19.67 -4.90
N GLN A 2 -5.60 -19.86 -6.02
CA GLN A 2 -6.09 -18.74 -6.82
C GLN A 2 -7.23 -18.01 -6.10
N ASN A 3 -7.07 -16.71 -5.87
CA ASN A 3 -8.03 -15.87 -5.16
C ASN A 3 -9.36 -15.76 -5.95
N PHE A 4 -10.49 -15.92 -5.25
CA PHE A 4 -11.85 -15.87 -5.80
C PHE A 4 -12.10 -14.66 -6.71
N ILE A 5 -11.53 -13.52 -6.33
CA ILE A 5 -11.61 -12.24 -7.04
C ILE A 5 -11.02 -12.33 -8.45
N VAL A 6 -9.87 -13.00 -8.61
CA VAL A 6 -9.20 -13.16 -9.92
C VAL A 6 -10.03 -14.04 -10.86
N ARG A 7 -10.68 -15.07 -10.32
CA ARG A 7 -11.53 -15.98 -11.09
C ARG A 7 -12.85 -15.33 -11.52
N MET A 8 -13.41 -14.44 -10.69
CA MET A 8 -14.63 -13.69 -11.02
C MET A 8 -14.35 -12.62 -12.10
N LEU A 9 -13.23 -11.91 -12.00
CA LEU A 9 -12.79 -10.94 -13.01
C LEU A 9 -12.51 -11.59 -14.37
N ARG A 10 -11.81 -12.74 -14.39
CA ARG A 10 -11.57 -13.53 -15.61
C ARG A 10 -12.83 -14.11 -16.26
N ARG A 11 -13.94 -14.19 -15.52
CA ARG A 11 -15.22 -14.74 -16.04
C ARG A 11 -16.12 -13.66 -16.66
N MET A 12 -15.91 -12.40 -16.29
CA MET A 12 -16.64 -11.26 -16.87
C MET A 12 -15.89 -10.58 -18.01
N ILE A 13 -14.58 -10.82 -18.14
CA ILE A 13 -13.70 -10.14 -19.10
C ILE A 13 -12.77 -11.17 -19.75
N ASP A 14 -12.73 -11.22 -21.08
CA ASP A 14 -11.74 -12.01 -21.84
C ASP A 14 -10.34 -11.40 -21.65
N ILE A 15 -9.57 -12.02 -20.75
CA ILE A 15 -8.23 -11.58 -20.37
C ILE A 15 -7.20 -12.53 -20.98
N SER A 16 -6.21 -11.99 -21.69
CA SER A 16 -5.10 -12.79 -22.22
C SER A 16 -4.22 -13.31 -21.08
N ASP A 17 -3.78 -14.57 -21.17
CA ASP A 17 -2.81 -15.14 -20.21
C ASP A 17 -1.39 -14.58 -20.38
N HIS A 18 -1.10 -13.96 -21.53
CA HIS A 18 0.17 -13.29 -21.79
C HIS A 18 0.15 -11.82 -21.37
N TYR A 19 1.24 -11.42 -20.71
CA TYR A 19 1.48 -10.08 -20.22
C TYR A 19 2.20 -9.26 -21.30
N ASP A 20 1.45 -8.54 -22.14
CA ASP A 20 1.98 -7.65 -23.19
C ASP A 20 2.38 -6.26 -22.62
N GLY A 21 3.21 -6.27 -21.57
CA GLY A 21 3.72 -5.06 -20.92
C GLY A 21 2.62 -4.11 -20.42
N ALA A 22 2.79 -2.80 -20.63
CA ALA A 22 1.89 -1.74 -20.13
C ALA A 22 0.62 -1.51 -20.98
N LYS A 23 0.36 -2.32 -22.01
CA LYS A 23 -0.82 -2.14 -22.88
C LYS A 23 -2.06 -2.63 -22.15
N LEU A 24 -3.14 -1.84 -22.13
CA LEU A 24 -4.43 -2.24 -21.53
C LEU A 24 -5.22 -3.24 -22.39
N ARG A 25 -4.98 -3.22 -23.70
CA ARG A 25 -5.57 -4.14 -24.68
C ARG A 25 -4.48 -4.72 -25.55
N THR A 26 -4.57 -6.01 -25.83
CA THR A 26 -3.71 -6.70 -26.77
C THR A 26 -4.56 -7.43 -27.82
N VAL A 27 -3.94 -7.82 -28.92
CA VAL A 27 -4.54 -8.66 -29.95
C VAL A 27 -3.80 -9.98 -29.93
N VAL A 28 -4.47 -11.04 -29.51
CA VAL A 28 -3.94 -12.39 -29.49
C VAL A 28 -4.82 -13.23 -30.42
N GLU A 29 -4.19 -13.90 -31.40
CA GLU A 29 -4.88 -14.71 -32.41
C GLU A 29 -6.00 -13.96 -33.16
N GLY A 30 -5.79 -12.68 -33.47
CA GLY A 30 -6.76 -11.85 -34.20
C GLY A 30 -7.97 -11.36 -33.38
N LYS A 31 -8.07 -11.74 -32.09
CA LYS A 31 -9.12 -11.27 -31.18
C LYS A 31 -8.58 -10.20 -30.23
N LYS A 32 -9.33 -9.11 -30.07
CA LYS A 32 -9.03 -8.04 -29.10
C LYS A 32 -9.32 -8.56 -27.70
N MET A 33 -8.28 -8.73 -26.88
CA MET A 33 -8.37 -9.18 -25.49
C MET A 33 -7.84 -8.11 -24.53
N TRP A 34 -8.32 -8.14 -23.29
CA TRP A 34 -7.83 -7.27 -22.24
C TRP A 34 -6.59 -7.89 -21.58
N THR A 35 -5.63 -7.07 -21.17
CA THR A 35 -4.44 -7.58 -20.49
C THR A 35 -4.65 -7.63 -18.97
N PRO A 36 -3.81 -8.38 -18.24
CA PRO A 36 -3.82 -8.35 -16.77
C PRO A 36 -3.60 -6.96 -16.16
N MET A 37 -3.06 -5.99 -16.93
CA MET A 37 -2.93 -4.59 -16.50
C MET A 37 -4.28 -3.93 -16.20
N LEU A 38 -5.37 -4.34 -16.85
CA LEU A 38 -6.71 -3.84 -16.51
C LEU A 38 -7.09 -4.20 -15.07
N ILE A 39 -6.78 -5.43 -14.64
CA ILE A 39 -7.04 -5.87 -13.26
C ILE A 39 -6.24 -5.02 -12.27
N VAL A 40 -4.95 -4.79 -12.54
CA VAL A 40 -4.08 -3.98 -11.68
C VAL A 40 -4.60 -2.54 -11.58
N PHE A 41 -4.97 -1.93 -12.71
CA PHE A 41 -5.53 -0.58 -12.74
C PHE A 41 -6.83 -0.46 -11.94
N VAL A 42 -7.76 -1.41 -12.12
CA VAL A 42 -9.02 -1.45 -11.36
C VAL A 42 -8.75 -1.68 -9.87
N ALA A 43 -7.85 -2.59 -9.52
CA ALA A 43 -7.52 -2.88 -8.11
C ALA A 43 -6.95 -1.64 -7.40
N ILE A 44 -6.08 -0.88 -8.07
CA ILE A 44 -5.49 0.34 -7.50
C ILE A 44 -6.56 1.43 -7.34
N GLY A 45 -7.40 1.66 -8.36
CA GLY A 45 -8.50 2.64 -8.26
C GLY A 45 -9.51 2.29 -7.17
N VAL A 46 -9.83 1.00 -6.99
CA VAL A 46 -10.70 0.54 -5.89
C VAL A 46 -10.02 0.72 -4.55
N THR A 47 -8.73 0.41 -4.44
CA THR A 47 -7.97 0.57 -3.18
C THR A 47 -7.88 2.04 -2.76
N ASP A 48 -7.65 2.94 -3.71
CA ASP A 48 -7.64 4.39 -3.48
C ASP A 48 -8.99 4.90 -2.97
N LEU A 49 -10.09 4.47 -3.60
CA LEU A 49 -11.45 4.80 -3.15
C LEU A 49 -11.74 4.24 -1.74
N LEU A 50 -11.26 3.03 -1.43
CA LEU A 50 -11.39 2.46 -0.09
C LEU A 50 -10.60 3.26 0.95
N PHE A 51 -9.40 3.74 0.62
CA PHE A 51 -8.64 4.64 1.49
C PHE A 51 -9.28 6.02 1.64
N ALA A 52 -10.00 6.49 0.61
CA ALA A 52 -10.76 7.73 0.70
C ALA A 52 -11.85 7.69 1.78
N ILE A 53 -12.36 6.52 2.16
CA ILE A 53 -13.41 6.39 3.19
C ILE A 53 -12.92 6.90 4.56
N ASP A 54 -11.66 6.67 4.91
CA ASP A 54 -11.08 7.16 6.17
C ASP A 54 -10.51 8.57 6.01
N SER A 55 -9.89 8.86 4.86
CA SER A 55 -9.26 10.16 4.64
C SER A 55 -10.24 11.29 4.34
N ILE A 56 -11.45 11.02 3.82
CA ILE A 56 -12.48 12.04 3.57
C ILE A 56 -12.96 12.69 4.87
N PRO A 57 -13.42 11.94 5.90
CA PRO A 57 -13.78 12.54 7.20
C PRO A 57 -12.63 13.34 7.82
N ALA A 58 -11.40 12.82 7.73
CA ALA A 58 -10.22 13.50 8.25
C ALA A 58 -9.93 14.83 7.53
N ILE A 59 -10.01 14.86 6.19
CA ILE A 59 -9.82 16.09 5.40
C ILE A 59 -10.97 17.07 5.66
N PHE A 60 -12.22 16.59 5.77
CA PHE A 60 -13.35 17.46 6.13
C PHE A 60 -13.20 18.09 7.52
N GLY A 61 -12.47 17.44 8.44
CA GLY A 61 -12.08 18.04 9.72
C GLY A 61 -11.17 19.29 9.59
N ILE A 62 -10.46 19.45 8.48
CA ILE A 62 -9.54 20.58 8.22
C ILE A 62 -10.12 21.57 7.20
N THR A 63 -10.84 21.08 6.18
CA THR A 63 -11.45 21.92 5.13
C THR A 63 -12.89 21.54 4.86
N GLN A 64 -13.78 22.52 4.81
CA GLN A 64 -15.20 22.30 4.55
C GLN A 64 -15.55 22.40 3.06
N SER A 65 -14.58 22.60 2.17
CA SER A 65 -14.82 22.76 0.74
C SER A 65 -14.84 21.40 0.02
N PRO A 66 -16.00 20.89 -0.43
CA PRO A 66 -16.08 19.60 -1.12
C PRO A 66 -15.32 19.62 -2.45
N PHE A 67 -15.20 20.81 -3.06
CA PHE A 67 -14.42 21.01 -4.28
C PHE A 67 -12.93 20.69 -4.07
N ILE A 68 -12.35 21.08 -2.92
CA ILE A 68 -10.94 20.78 -2.61
C ILE A 68 -10.75 19.28 -2.37
N VAL A 69 -11.65 18.64 -1.62
CA VAL A 69 -11.61 17.19 -1.36
C VAL A 69 -11.73 16.38 -2.66
N PHE A 70 -12.69 16.75 -3.50
CA PHE A 70 -12.92 16.09 -4.78
C PHE A 70 -11.75 16.29 -5.75
N THR A 71 -11.27 17.53 -5.89
CA THR A 71 -10.16 17.84 -6.80
C THR A 71 -8.86 17.17 -6.36
N ALA A 72 -8.58 17.09 -5.05
CA ALA A 72 -7.40 16.41 -4.53
C ALA A 72 -7.39 14.90 -4.83
N ASN A 73 -8.53 14.21 -4.66
CA ASN A 73 -8.66 12.80 -4.99
C ASN A 73 -8.55 12.54 -6.50
N ILE A 74 -9.19 13.37 -7.33
CA ILE A 74 -9.04 13.26 -8.79
C ILE A 74 -7.60 13.50 -9.23
N PHE A 75 -6.91 14.48 -8.64
CA PHE A 75 -5.51 14.75 -8.94
C PHE A 75 -4.60 13.57 -8.55
N ALA A 76 -4.86 12.94 -7.40
CA ALA A 76 -4.18 11.72 -6.99
C ALA A 76 -4.35 10.60 -8.03
N LEU A 77 -5.58 10.38 -8.51
CA LEU A 77 -5.87 9.37 -9.54
C LEU A 77 -5.26 9.71 -10.91
N MET A 78 -5.27 10.98 -11.33
CA MET A 78 -4.70 11.41 -12.62
C MET A 78 -3.18 11.21 -12.70
N GLY A 79 -2.47 11.39 -11.58
CA GLY A 79 -1.02 11.16 -11.50
C GLY A 79 -0.58 9.70 -11.63
N LEU A 80 -1.50 8.74 -11.41
CA LEU A 80 -1.19 7.32 -11.39
C LEU A 80 -0.63 6.82 -12.72
N ARG A 81 -1.08 7.35 -13.87
CA ARG A 81 -0.62 6.89 -15.19
C ARG A 81 0.91 7.00 -15.34
N GLN A 82 1.50 8.10 -14.85
CA GLN A 82 2.93 8.32 -14.90
C GLN A 82 3.67 7.49 -13.84
N LEU A 83 3.05 7.34 -12.66
CA LEU A 83 3.63 6.58 -11.57
C LEU A 83 3.65 5.08 -11.85
N TYR A 84 2.72 4.52 -12.63
CA TYR A 84 2.72 3.08 -12.95
C TYR A 84 3.98 2.59 -13.64
N PHE A 85 4.59 3.41 -14.51
CA PHE A 85 5.87 3.08 -15.12
C PHE A 85 6.99 3.02 -14.07
N LEU A 86 6.96 3.94 -13.11
CA LEU A 86 7.94 4.00 -12.02
C LEU A 86 7.66 2.95 -10.92
N LEU A 87 6.41 2.53 -10.78
CA LEU A 87 5.91 1.65 -9.73
C LEU A 87 6.47 0.24 -9.87
N GLY A 88 6.68 -0.27 -11.09
CA GLY A 88 7.29 -1.58 -11.30
C GLY A 88 8.63 -1.71 -10.57
N ASP A 89 9.55 -0.78 -10.84
CA ASP A 89 10.87 -0.74 -10.21
C ASP A 89 10.83 -0.33 -8.73
N LEU A 90 9.83 0.47 -8.33
CA LEU A 90 9.70 0.95 -6.96
C LEU A 90 9.09 -0.09 -6.02
N LEU A 91 8.17 -0.94 -6.50
CA LEU A 91 7.57 -2.02 -5.72
C LEU A 91 8.62 -3.01 -5.24
N ASP A 92 9.55 -3.38 -6.11
CA ASP A 92 10.68 -4.25 -5.75
C ASP A 92 11.55 -3.60 -4.67
N ARG A 93 11.66 -2.27 -4.70
CA ARG A 93 12.43 -1.49 -3.72
C ARG A 93 11.72 -1.27 -2.39
N LEU A 94 10.39 -1.34 -2.36
CA LEU A 94 9.53 -1.06 -1.20
C LEU A 94 9.01 -2.34 -0.52
N ARG A 95 9.76 -3.46 -0.62
CA ARG A 95 9.39 -4.75 -0.03
C ARG A 95 9.03 -4.68 1.46
N TYR A 96 9.64 -3.84 2.30
CA TYR A 96 9.34 -3.83 3.75
C TYR A 96 8.20 -2.88 4.16
N LEU A 97 7.62 -2.14 3.23
CA LEU A 97 6.60 -1.13 3.54
C LEU A 97 5.35 -1.73 4.18
N HIS A 98 4.94 -2.93 3.75
CA HIS A 98 3.76 -3.61 4.29
C HIS A 98 3.91 -3.97 5.77
N TYR A 99 5.12 -4.28 6.24
CA TYR A 99 5.39 -4.47 7.68
C TYR A 99 5.26 -3.17 8.46
N GLY A 100 5.76 -2.06 7.90
CA GLY A 100 5.60 -0.73 8.49
C GLY A 100 4.12 -0.34 8.64
N ILE A 101 3.33 -0.55 7.57
CA ILE A 101 1.88 -0.29 7.58
C ILE A 101 1.17 -1.18 8.60
N ALA A 102 1.49 -2.48 8.66
CA ALA A 102 0.90 -3.39 9.64
C ALA A 102 1.19 -2.96 11.09
N PHE A 103 2.42 -2.52 11.36
CA PHE A 103 2.80 -1.99 12.67
C PHE A 103 2.01 -0.72 13.03
N ILE A 104 1.92 0.23 12.09
CA ILE A 104 1.16 1.48 12.28
C ILE A 104 -0.32 1.17 12.57
N LEU A 105 -0.92 0.25 11.81
CA LEU A 105 -2.33 -0.11 11.97
C LEU A 105 -2.58 -0.77 13.32
N ALA A 106 -1.68 -1.65 13.76
CA ALA A 106 -1.74 -2.24 15.10
C ALA A 106 -1.60 -1.18 16.20
N PHE A 107 -0.64 -0.26 16.05
CA PHE A 107 -0.42 0.84 16.99
C PHE A 107 -1.65 1.76 17.10
N ILE A 108 -2.20 2.19 15.96
CA ILE A 108 -3.42 3.02 15.92
C ILE A 108 -4.61 2.25 16.50
N GLY A 109 -4.77 0.97 16.17
CA GLY A 109 -5.84 0.13 16.71
C GLY A 109 -5.79 0.02 18.24
N VAL A 110 -4.61 -0.25 18.81
CA VAL A 110 -4.41 -0.29 20.27
C VAL A 110 -4.68 1.08 20.90
N LYS A 111 -4.20 2.16 20.27
CA LYS A 111 -4.48 3.53 20.72
C LYS A 111 -5.97 3.83 20.74
N LEU A 112 -6.72 3.44 19.70
CA LEU A 112 -8.17 3.68 19.63
C LEU A 112 -8.92 2.93 20.73
N VAL A 113 -8.50 1.71 21.07
CA VAL A 113 -9.06 0.95 22.20
C VAL A 113 -8.78 1.66 23.52
N PHE A 114 -7.54 2.09 23.76
CA PHE A 114 -7.21 2.82 24.99
C PHE A 114 -7.90 4.18 25.08
N HIS A 115 -8.02 4.90 23.96
CA HIS A 115 -8.75 6.15 23.91
C HIS A 115 -10.23 5.95 24.22
N ALA A 116 -10.86 4.91 23.66
CA ALA A 116 -12.25 4.58 23.97
C ALA A 116 -12.45 4.18 25.44
N MET A 117 -11.48 3.48 26.05
CA MET A 117 -11.49 3.15 27.49
C MET A 117 -11.24 4.36 28.40
N HIS A 118 -10.54 5.39 27.91
CA HIS A 118 -10.19 6.57 28.69
C HIS A 118 -11.25 7.67 28.60
N VAL A 119 -11.84 7.88 27.42
CA VAL A 119 -12.95 8.83 27.20
C VAL A 119 -14.28 8.30 27.76
N ASN A 120 -14.37 6.99 28.03
CA ASN A 120 -15.52 6.23 28.50
C ASN A 120 -16.81 7.01 28.87
N GLU A 121 -17.66 7.25 27.87
CA GLU A 121 -19.06 7.72 28.05
C GLU A 121 -20.07 6.60 27.72
N LEU A 122 -19.60 5.36 27.55
CA LEU A 122 -20.41 4.23 27.08
C LEU A 122 -20.98 3.44 28.28
N PRO A 123 -22.31 3.42 28.49
CA PRO A 123 -22.94 2.86 29.70
C PRO A 123 -22.79 1.33 29.86
N PHE A 124 -22.26 0.62 28.86
CA PHE A 124 -22.04 -0.83 28.88
C PHE A 124 -20.59 -1.24 29.21
N ILE A 125 -19.64 -0.30 29.28
CA ILE A 125 -18.25 -0.57 29.69
C ILE A 125 -17.95 0.24 30.96
N ASN A 126 -17.60 -0.44 32.05
CA ASN A 126 -17.22 0.16 33.33
C ASN A 126 -18.23 1.21 33.89
N GLY A 127 -19.53 1.02 33.63
CA GLY A 127 -20.60 1.88 34.19
C GLY A 127 -20.58 3.35 33.76
N GLY A 128 -19.80 3.72 32.74
CA GLY A 128 -19.64 5.11 32.29
C GLY A 128 -18.63 5.94 33.11
N GLU A 129 -17.84 5.32 33.99
CA GLU A 129 -16.77 6.01 34.73
C GLU A 129 -15.43 5.86 33.98
N PRO A 130 -14.66 6.95 33.80
CA PRO A 130 -13.36 6.92 33.14
C PRO A 130 -12.31 6.15 33.97
N ILE A 131 -11.50 5.34 33.30
CA ILE A 131 -10.39 4.61 33.93
C ILE A 131 -9.14 5.50 33.91
N GLU A 132 -8.85 6.15 35.03
CA GLU A 132 -7.74 7.12 35.19
C GLU A 132 -6.32 6.52 35.03
N TRP A 133 -6.18 5.20 35.03
CA TRP A 133 -4.89 4.53 34.83
C TRP A 133 -4.47 4.40 33.35
N ALA A 134 -5.37 4.67 32.40
CA ALA A 134 -5.03 4.61 30.98
C ALA A 134 -4.20 5.85 30.55
N PRO A 135 -2.97 5.69 30.02
CA PRO A 135 -2.14 6.84 29.64
C PRO A 135 -2.75 7.61 28.46
N GLU A 136 -2.85 8.93 28.56
CA GLU A 136 -3.19 9.81 27.43
C GLU A 136 -2.08 9.74 26.36
N ILE A 137 -2.31 8.98 25.30
CA ILE A 137 -1.40 8.96 24.15
C ILE A 137 -1.64 10.24 23.35
N SER A 138 -0.79 11.25 23.60
CA SER A 138 -0.86 12.53 22.89
C SER A 138 -0.83 12.32 21.37
N THR A 139 -1.65 13.08 20.65
CA THR A 139 -1.71 13.03 19.18
C THR A 139 -0.35 13.28 18.55
N TRP A 140 0.45 14.18 19.13
CA TRP A 140 1.81 14.47 18.72
C TRP A 140 2.75 13.26 18.84
N MET A 141 2.67 12.50 19.94
CA MET A 141 3.46 11.28 20.11
C MET A 141 3.04 10.19 19.12
N SER A 142 1.74 10.03 18.91
CA SER A 142 1.20 9.11 17.89
C SER A 142 1.71 9.48 16.49
N LEU A 143 1.69 10.77 16.15
CA LEU A 143 2.13 11.28 14.86
C LEU A 143 3.64 11.09 14.68
N ALA A 144 4.43 11.30 15.73
CA ALA A 144 5.86 11.01 15.74
C ALA A 144 6.16 9.52 15.51
N VAL A 145 5.45 8.61 16.19
CA VAL A 145 5.62 7.15 16.01
C VAL A 145 5.29 6.73 14.57
N ILE A 146 4.22 7.27 13.99
CA ILE A 146 3.84 6.99 12.59
C ILE A 146 4.95 7.47 11.64
N ILE A 147 5.43 8.71 11.79
CA ILE A 147 6.50 9.25 10.92
C ILE A 147 7.79 8.42 11.06
N VAL A 148 8.23 8.14 12.29
CA VAL A 148 9.47 7.38 12.54
C VAL A 148 9.36 5.97 11.95
N SER A 149 8.25 5.26 12.20
CA SER A 149 8.05 3.92 11.65
C SER A 149 8.01 3.91 10.12
N MET A 150 7.38 4.91 9.49
CA MET A 150 7.38 5.06 8.04
C MET A 150 8.77 5.33 7.46
N VAL A 151 9.54 6.22 8.10
CA VAL A 151 10.92 6.52 7.69
C VAL A 151 11.80 5.29 7.81
N VAL A 152 11.74 4.58 8.94
CA VAL A 152 12.52 3.35 9.17
C VAL A 152 12.16 2.28 8.14
N ALA A 153 10.87 2.02 7.91
CA ALA A 153 10.43 1.02 6.93
C ALA A 153 10.89 1.38 5.51
N THR A 154 10.81 2.66 5.14
CA THR A 154 11.23 3.14 3.82
C THR A 154 12.74 3.01 3.64
N ILE A 155 13.54 3.48 4.62
CA ILE A 155 15.01 3.40 4.57
C ILE A 155 15.45 1.94 4.56
N ALA A 156 14.92 1.09 5.44
CA ALA A 156 15.24 -0.32 5.48
C ALA A 156 14.95 -1.01 4.14
N SER A 157 13.81 -0.68 3.52
CA SER A 157 13.44 -1.22 2.22
C SER A 157 14.37 -0.77 1.10
N LEU A 158 14.72 0.51 1.05
CA LEU A 158 15.65 1.04 0.05
C LEU A 158 17.07 0.49 0.22
N MET A 159 17.55 0.37 1.47
CA MET A 159 18.87 -0.19 1.78
C MET A 159 18.97 -1.67 1.40
N ALA A 160 17.97 -2.48 1.73
CA ALA A 160 17.95 -3.89 1.36
C ALA A 160 17.97 -4.07 -0.16
N SER A 161 17.19 -3.27 -0.87
CA SER A 161 17.10 -3.31 -2.33
C SER A 161 18.40 -2.84 -3.00
N ALA A 162 19.09 -1.85 -2.42
CA ALA A 162 20.39 -1.40 -2.90
C ALA A 162 21.49 -2.46 -2.66
N ARG A 163 21.40 -3.21 -1.55
CA ARG A 163 22.33 -4.29 -1.22
C ARG A 163 22.15 -5.49 -2.14
N GLU A 164 20.92 -5.95 -2.37
CA GLU A 164 20.60 -7.02 -3.33
C GLU A 164 21.14 -6.68 -4.73
N LYS A 165 20.99 -5.42 -5.17
CA LYS A 165 21.52 -4.96 -6.47
C LYS A 165 23.05 -4.97 -6.54
N ARG A 166 23.75 -4.70 -5.44
CA ARG A 166 25.22 -4.77 -5.38
C ARG A 166 25.73 -6.21 -5.40
N GLU A 167 25.05 -7.11 -4.67
CA GLU A 167 25.39 -8.53 -4.60
C GLU A 167 25.13 -9.22 -5.95
N ALA A 168 24.07 -8.85 -6.67
CA ALA A 168 23.80 -9.35 -8.03
C ALA A 168 24.83 -8.90 -9.08
N VAL A 169 25.50 -7.76 -8.87
CA VAL A 169 26.61 -7.29 -9.72
C VAL A 169 27.95 -7.94 -9.32
N ALA A 170 28.04 -8.49 -8.12
CA ALA A 170 29.28 -9.00 -7.53
C ALA A 170 29.52 -10.52 -7.70
N GLY A 171 28.68 -11.28 -8.40
CA GLY A 171 28.99 -12.69 -8.67
C GLY A 171 28.29 -13.32 -9.90
N PRO A 172 28.88 -14.36 -10.54
CA PRO A 172 30.15 -15.04 -10.23
C PRO A 172 31.25 -14.82 -11.29
N HIS A 173 32.43 -14.37 -10.86
CA HIS A 173 33.69 -14.69 -11.54
C HIS A 173 34.38 -15.78 -10.72
N ALA A 174 34.02 -17.04 -10.99
CA ALA A 174 34.90 -18.15 -10.70
C ALA A 174 35.88 -18.22 -11.88
N PRO A 175 37.19 -18.01 -11.67
CA PRO A 175 38.16 -18.28 -12.72
C PRO A 175 38.10 -19.77 -13.04
N ASN A 176 37.92 -20.09 -14.32
CA ASN A 176 38.11 -21.44 -14.84
C ASN A 176 39.43 -21.99 -14.30
N ALA A 177 39.36 -23.11 -13.57
CA ALA A 177 40.55 -23.87 -13.23
C ALA A 177 41.23 -24.29 -14.55
N PRO A 178 42.56 -24.20 -14.67
CA PRO A 178 43.25 -24.65 -15.87
C PRO A 178 43.00 -26.14 -16.08
N GLU A 179 42.69 -26.52 -17.32
CA GLU A 179 42.75 -27.91 -17.77
C GLU A 179 44.17 -28.44 -17.54
N GLU A 180 44.32 -29.32 -16.55
CA GLU A 180 45.47 -30.22 -16.46
C GLU A 180 45.17 -31.48 -17.27
N GLN A 181 45.78 -31.51 -18.45
CA GLN A 181 46.39 -32.63 -19.20
C GLN A 181 45.83 -34.05 -19.04
#